data_AF-A0A6I4YYC9-F1
#
_entry.id   AF-A0A6I4YYC9-F1
#
_cell.length_a   1.000
_cell.length_b   1.000
_cell.length_c   1.000
_cell.angle_alpha   90.00
_cell.angle_beta   90.00
_cell.angle_gamma   90.00
#
_symmetry.space_group_name_H-M   'P 1'
#
loop_
_entity.id
_entity.type
_entity.pdbx_description
1 polymer ?
#
loop_
_entity_poly.entity_id
_entity_poly.type
_entity_poly.pdbx_seq_one_letter_code
_entity_poly.pdbx_strand_id
1 'polypeptide(L)'
;MRRLLIVVPVFLLMFVIVRSGLLDTAYDRFTFNNLSWFDNTALVEHLRTVITNRGLSTLPRQCLVFVVNGDASVNTPDIDVLGRHGNNCPGTTPSADLLFKIRVNRAERVIQTDAGSSGVFHTLSP
;
A
#
# COMPACT_ATOMS: atom_id res chain seq x y z
N MET A 1 -9.23 -32.74 26.10
CA MET A 1 -10.03 -32.65 24.86
C MET A 1 -10.79 -31.33 24.70
N ARG A 2 -11.52 -30.80 25.70
CA ARG A 2 -12.34 -29.57 25.55
C ARG A 2 -11.56 -28.26 25.25
N ARG A 3 -10.34 -28.12 25.78
CA ARG A 3 -9.48 -26.94 25.51
C ARG A 3 -8.90 -26.96 24.09
N LEU A 4 -8.63 -28.15 23.54
CA LEU A 4 -8.05 -28.31 22.19
C LEU A 4 -9.04 -27.92 21.08
N LEU A 5 -10.33 -28.14 21.30
CA LEU A 5 -11.41 -27.76 20.38
C LEU A 5 -11.57 -26.24 20.20
N ILE A 6 -11.09 -25.42 21.14
CA ILE A 6 -11.13 -23.95 21.06
C ILE A 6 -9.80 -23.39 20.56
N VAL A 7 -8.68 -24.00 20.95
CA VAL A 7 -7.34 -23.52 20.57
C VAL A 7 -7.08 -23.65 19.07
N VAL A 8 -7.49 -24.76 18.45
CA VAL A 8 -7.30 -24.99 17.01
C VAL A 8 -8.02 -23.96 16.11
N PRO A 9 -9.33 -23.68 16.29
CA PRO A 9 -10.01 -22.70 15.46
C PRO A 9 -9.49 -21.27 15.70
N VAL A 10 -9.10 -20.92 16.92
CA VAL A 10 -8.51 -19.61 17.22
C VAL A 10 -7.14 -19.44 16.53
N PHE A 11 -6.31 -20.48 16.54
CA PHE A 11 -5.00 -20.44 15.89
C PHE A 11 -5.12 -20.36 14.36
N LEU A 12 -6.08 -21.08 13.77
CA LEU A 12 -6.39 -20.98 12.34
C LEU A 12 -6.93 -19.59 11.97
N LEU A 13 -7.82 -19.02 12.78
CA LEU A 13 -8.30 -17.65 12.60
C LEU A 13 -7.15 -16.64 12.62
N MET A 14 -6.26 -16.75 13.61
CA MET A 14 -5.10 -15.88 13.73
C MET A 14 -4.16 -16.01 12.53
N PHE A 15 -3.95 -17.24 12.02
CA PHE A 15 -3.15 -17.48 10.82
C PHE A 15 -3.77 -16.84 9.57
N VAL A 16 -5.09 -16.93 9.40
CA VAL A 16 -5.82 -16.29 8.30
C VAL A 16 -5.73 -14.77 8.40
N ILE A 17 -5.95 -14.20 9.59
CA ILE A 17 -5.90 -12.74 9.81
C ILE A 17 -4.51 -12.20 9.48
N VAL A 18 -3.44 -12.83 9.97
CA VAL A 18 -2.05 -12.41 9.69
C VAL A 18 -1.74 -12.52 8.19
N ARG A 19 -2.12 -13.62 7.54
CA ARG A 19 -1.84 -13.82 6.12
C ARG A 19 -2.65 -12.90 5.19
N SER A 20 -3.82 -12.46 5.65
CA SER A 20 -4.71 -11.57 4.89
C SER A 20 -4.32 -10.09 4.93
N GLY A 21 -3.39 -9.68 5.79
CA GLY A 21 -3.05 -8.25 5.97
C GLY A 21 -4.17 -7.41 6.62
N LEU A 22 -5.20 -8.06 7.18
CA LEU A 22 -6.31 -7.38 7.87
C LEU A 22 -5.82 -6.54 9.06
N LEU A 23 -4.83 -7.04 9.80
CA LEU A 23 -4.21 -6.32 10.92
C LEU A 23 -3.49 -5.04 10.44
N ASP A 24 -2.73 -5.13 9.35
CA ASP A 24 -2.02 -3.97 8.78
C ASP A 24 -3.01 -2.90 8.32
N THR A 25 -4.12 -3.31 7.71
CA THR A 25 -5.19 -2.42 7.26
C THR A 25 -5.91 -1.74 8.41
N ALA A 26 -6.22 -2.48 9.48
CA ALA A 26 -6.88 -1.95 10.65
C ALA A 26 -5.96 -0.97 11.42
N TYR A 27 -4.68 -1.31 11.55
CA TYR A 27 -3.68 -0.45 12.18
C TYR A 27 -3.46 0.85 11.40
N ASP A 28 -3.35 0.74 10.08
CA ASP A 28 -3.21 1.88 9.18
C ASP A 28 -4.42 2.81 9.28
N ARG A 29 -5.64 2.27 9.20
CA ARG A 29 -6.87 3.07 9.35
C ARG A 29 -7.00 3.73 10.73
N PHE A 30 -6.45 3.11 11.77
CA PHE A 30 -6.46 3.68 13.12
C PHE A 30 -5.43 4.80 13.30
N THR A 31 -4.26 4.67 12.67
CA THR A 31 -3.14 5.59 12.85
C THR A 31 -3.15 6.73 11.83
N PHE A 32 -3.69 6.48 10.64
CA PHE A 32 -3.76 7.45 9.56
C PHE A 32 -4.88 8.46 9.82
N ASN A 33 -4.48 9.69 10.16
CA ASN A 33 -5.39 10.77 10.53
C ASN A 33 -5.29 11.93 9.52
N ASN A 34 -6.00 13.02 9.78
CA ASN A 34 -6.04 14.17 8.87
C ASN A 34 -4.65 14.80 8.61
N LEU A 35 -3.75 14.77 9.61
CA LEU A 35 -2.40 15.32 9.47
C LEU A 35 -1.49 14.37 8.70
N SER A 36 -1.77 13.06 8.71
CA SER A 36 -1.01 12.05 7.98
C SER A 36 -0.99 12.26 6.46
N TRP A 37 -1.98 12.97 5.90
CA TRP A 37 -1.98 13.36 4.48
C TRP A 37 -0.83 14.29 4.12
N PHE A 38 -0.32 15.07 5.08
CA PHE A 38 0.77 16.03 4.89
C PHE A 38 2.14 15.47 5.31
N ASP A 39 2.17 14.25 5.85
CA ASP A 39 3.40 13.53 6.16
C ASP A 39 3.68 12.51 5.06
N ASN A 40 4.74 12.74 4.28
CA ASN A 40 5.14 11.85 3.18
C ASN A 40 5.37 10.40 3.66
N THR A 41 5.88 10.20 4.88
CA THR A 41 6.15 8.87 5.42
C THR A 41 4.85 8.15 5.72
N ALA A 42 3.94 8.79 6.46
CA ALA A 42 2.63 8.22 6.78
C ALA A 42 1.80 7.98 5.51
N LEU A 43 1.81 8.92 4.56
CA LEU A 43 1.13 8.81 3.28
C LEU A 43 1.64 7.62 2.45
N VAL A 44 2.96 7.45 2.34
CA VAL A 44 3.54 6.32 1.60
C VAL A 44 3.20 4.98 2.26
N GLU A 45 3.25 4.87 3.59
CA GLU A 45 2.86 3.64 4.28
C GLU A 45 1.38 3.28 4.06
N HIS A 46 0.50 4.29 4.12
CA HIS A 46 -0.92 4.15 3.82
C HIS A 46 -1.15 3.69 2.38
N LEU A 47 -0.55 4.38 1.41
CA LEU A 47 -0.64 4.02 -0.02
C LEU A 47 -0.16 2.60 -0.28
N ARG A 48 0.93 2.20 0.37
CA ARG A 48 1.48 0.85 0.24
C ARG A 48 0.49 -0.22 0.70
N THR A 49 -0.22 0.03 1.79
CA THR A 49 -1.30 -0.84 2.29
C THR A 49 -2.47 -0.87 1.32
N VAL A 50 -2.95 0.29 0.86
CA VAL A 50 -4.06 0.41 -0.11
C VAL A 50 -3.77 -0.35 -1.40
N ILE A 51 -2.60 -0.15 -1.99
CA ILE A 51 -2.17 -0.79 -3.26
C ILE A 51 -2.14 -2.31 -3.14
N THR A 52 -1.59 -2.82 -2.04
CA THR A 52 -1.46 -4.26 -1.81
C THR A 52 -2.84 -4.89 -1.62
N ASN A 53 -3.70 -4.27 -0.82
CA ASN A 53 -5.05 -4.75 -0.55
C ASN A 53 -5.96 -4.73 -1.78
N ARG A 54 -5.80 -3.71 -2.63
CA ARG A 54 -6.56 -3.56 -3.89
C ARG A 54 -5.99 -4.38 -5.03
N GLY A 55 -4.88 -5.09 -4.83
CA GLY A 55 -4.25 -5.91 -5.86
C GLY A 55 -3.73 -5.10 -7.06
N LEU A 56 -3.37 -3.83 -6.85
CA LEU A 56 -2.87 -2.96 -7.93
C LEU A 56 -1.46 -3.34 -8.39
N SER A 57 -0.73 -4.13 -7.58
CA SER A 57 0.55 -4.72 -7.95
C SER A 57 0.59 -6.19 -7.52
N THR A 58 1.30 -7.00 -8.29
CA THR A 58 1.59 -8.39 -7.98
C THR A 58 2.85 -8.55 -7.11
N LEU A 59 3.60 -7.46 -6.92
CA LEU A 59 4.82 -7.48 -6.11
C LEU A 59 4.49 -7.40 -4.61
N PRO A 60 5.29 -8.07 -3.76
CA PRO A 60 5.17 -7.93 -2.31
C PRO A 60 5.35 -6.48 -1.83
N ARG A 61 4.74 -6.16 -0.70
CA ARG A 61 4.77 -4.85 -0.04
C ARG A 61 6.18 -4.23 0.04
N GLN A 62 7.18 -5.02 0.46
CA GLN A 62 8.57 -4.58 0.64
C GLN A 62 9.33 -4.31 -0.67
N CYS A 63 8.75 -4.68 -1.82
CA CYS A 63 9.32 -4.49 -3.14
C CYS A 63 8.77 -3.27 -3.85
N LEU A 64 7.78 -2.59 -3.26
CA LEU A 64 7.21 -1.35 -3.78
C LEU A 64 8.00 -0.15 -3.25
N VAL A 65 8.55 0.62 -4.19
CA VAL A 65 9.28 1.87 -3.93
C VAL A 65 8.42 3.03 -4.41
N PHE A 66 8.29 4.06 -3.56
CA PHE A 66 7.48 5.23 -3.83
C PHE A 66 8.39 6.44 -3.99
N VAL A 67 8.34 7.08 -5.15
CA VAL A 67 9.05 8.32 -5.42
C VAL A 67 8.04 9.45 -5.39
N VAL A 68 8.07 10.25 -4.33
CA VAL A 68 7.18 11.40 -4.16
C VAL A 68 7.82 12.61 -4.83
N ASN A 69 7.21 13.11 -5.90
CA ASN A 69 7.66 14.30 -6.61
C ASN A 69 7.11 15.55 -5.90
N GLY A 70 7.78 15.95 -4.81
CA GLY A 70 7.41 17.12 -3.99
C GLY A 70 7.66 16.90 -2.50
N ASP A 71 7.45 17.94 -1.71
CA ASP A 71 7.56 17.90 -0.25
C ASP A 71 6.18 17.98 0.44
N ALA A 72 6.17 18.13 1.76
CA ALA A 72 4.95 18.25 2.57
C ALA A 72 4.07 19.48 2.20
N SER A 73 4.64 20.50 1.56
CA SER A 73 3.94 21.74 1.18
C SER A 73 3.14 21.60 -0.12
N VAL A 74 3.49 20.64 -0.97
CA VAL A 74 2.77 20.39 -2.23
C VAL A 74 1.45 19.70 -1.92
N ASN A 75 0.32 20.37 -2.21
CA ASN A 75 -1.01 19.79 -1.96
C ASN A 75 -1.35 18.61 -2.87
N THR A 76 -0.80 18.62 -4.10
CA THR A 76 -1.07 17.61 -5.13
C THR A 76 0.22 16.92 -5.63
N PRO A 77 0.92 16.13 -4.80
CA PRO A 77 2.12 15.44 -5.24
C PRO A 77 1.78 14.37 -6.28
N ASP A 78 2.59 14.29 -7.34
CA ASP A 78 2.66 13.13 -8.21
C ASP A 78 3.62 12.11 -7.56
N ILE A 79 3.21 10.84 -7.50
CA ILE A 79 3.96 9.77 -6.87
C ILE A 79 4.16 8.66 -7.89
N ASP A 80 5.41 8.36 -8.22
CA ASP A 80 5.75 7.23 -9.07
C ASP A 80 5.92 5.97 -8.20
N VAL A 81 5.21 4.89 -8.54
CA VAL A 81 5.29 3.61 -7.86
C VAL A 81 6.17 2.68 -8.69
N LEU A 82 7.33 2.34 -8.16
CA LEU A 82 8.31 1.47 -8.80
C LEU A 82 8.28 0.07 -8.17
N GLY A 83 8.49 -0.94 -8.99
CA GLY A 83 8.69 -2.33 -8.59
C GLY A 83 10.17 -2.65 -8.54
N ARG A 84 10.69 -2.95 -7.35
CA ARG A 84 12.06 -3.47 -7.20
C ARG A 84 12.08 -4.95 -7.53
N HIS A 85 13.04 -5.35 -8.35
CA HIS A 85 13.30 -6.73 -8.75
C HIS A 85 14.68 -7.18 -8.24
N GLY A 86 14.83 -8.50 -8.00
CA GLY A 86 16.04 -9.06 -7.39
C GLY A 86 16.16 -8.76 -5.88
N ASN A 87 17.21 -9.25 -5.23
CA ASN A 87 17.47 -9.03 -3.79
C ASN A 87 16.24 -9.29 -2.88
N ASN A 88 15.73 -10.53 -2.90
CA ASN A 88 14.51 -10.97 -2.18
C ASN A 88 13.18 -10.40 -2.71
N CYS A 89 13.19 -9.76 -3.88
CA CYS A 89 11.99 -9.42 -4.65
C CYS A 89 11.88 -10.25 -5.93
N PRO A 90 10.66 -10.53 -6.43
CA PRO A 90 10.46 -11.29 -7.67
C PRO A 90 11.27 -10.71 -8.82
N GLY A 91 11.99 -11.56 -9.56
CA GLY A 91 12.88 -11.17 -10.66
C GLY A 91 14.29 -11.72 -10.49
N THR A 92 15.00 -11.93 -11.61
CA THR A 92 16.34 -12.54 -11.64
C THR A 92 17.47 -11.51 -11.65
N THR A 93 17.19 -10.30 -12.08
CA THR A 93 18.16 -9.19 -12.18
C THR A 93 17.74 -8.03 -11.30
N PRO A 94 18.70 -7.32 -10.64
CA PRO A 94 18.39 -6.09 -9.93
C PRO A 94 17.89 -5.00 -10.89
N SER A 95 16.63 -4.60 -10.76
CA SER A 95 16.04 -3.47 -11.49
C SER A 95 14.98 -2.75 -10.64
N ALA A 96 14.58 -1.57 -11.08
CA ALA A 96 13.47 -0.81 -10.53
C ALA A 96 12.64 -0.25 -11.69
N ASP A 97 11.48 -0.87 -11.94
CA ASP A 97 10.65 -0.56 -13.09
C ASP A 97 9.41 0.23 -12.67
N LEU A 98 9.02 1.24 -13.44
CA LEU A 98 7.81 2.01 -13.17
C LEU A 98 6.58 1.13 -13.39
N LEU A 99 5.77 0.95 -12.35
CA LEU A 99 4.54 0.17 -12.42
C LEU A 99 3.37 1.06 -12.84
N PHE A 100 3.18 2.15 -12.12
CA PHE A 100 2.10 3.11 -12.32
C PHE A 100 2.36 4.38 -11.49
N LYS A 101 1.51 5.38 -11.68
CA LYS A 101 1.54 6.67 -11.01
C LYS A 101 0.33 6.83 -10.10
N ILE A 102 0.53 7.65 -9.08
CA ILE A 102 -0.49 8.05 -8.14
C ILE A 102 -0.50 9.57 -8.05
N ARG A 103 -1.70 10.15 -8.05
CA ARG A 103 -1.95 11.54 -7.70
C ARG A 103 -2.69 11.59 -6.38
N VAL A 104 -2.19 12.37 -5.44
CA VAL A 104 -2.86 12.58 -4.17
C VAL A 104 -3.29 14.02 -4.09
N ASN A 105 -4.57 14.30 -3.82
CA ASN A 105 -5.00 15.61 -3.35
C ASN A 105 -5.11 15.55 -1.83
N ARG A 106 -4.18 16.19 -1.11
CA ARG A 106 -4.10 16.13 0.35
C ARG A 106 -5.26 16.86 1.03
N ALA A 107 -5.64 18.02 0.50
CA ALA A 107 -6.76 18.82 1.01
C ALA A 107 -8.10 18.11 0.82
N GLU A 108 -8.35 17.56 -0.37
CA GLU A 108 -9.60 16.84 -0.69
C GLU A 108 -9.57 15.38 -0.23
N ARG A 109 -8.41 14.87 0.18
CA ARG A 109 -8.18 13.48 0.62
C ARG A 109 -8.55 12.46 -0.43
N VAL A 110 -8.22 12.79 -1.67
CA VAL A 110 -8.50 11.97 -2.85
C VAL A 110 -7.20 11.35 -3.34
N ILE A 111 -7.24 10.05 -3.63
CA ILE A 111 -6.15 9.31 -4.25
C ILE A 111 -6.62 8.91 -5.65
N GLN A 112 -5.80 9.11 -6.66
CA GLN A 112 -6.05 8.66 -8.03
C GLN A 112 -4.85 7.86 -8.52
N THR A 113 -5.08 6.86 -9.35
CA THR A 113 -4.02 6.06 -9.95
C THR A 113 -4.31 5.77 -11.42
N ASP A 114 -3.26 5.51 -12.20
CA ASP A 114 -3.35 5.00 -13.56
C ASP A 114 -2.99 3.50 -13.65
N ALA A 115 -2.99 2.79 -12.50
CA ALA A 115 -2.74 1.35 -12.44
C ALA A 115 -3.72 0.57 -13.34
N GLY A 116 -3.19 -0.22 -14.27
CA GLY A 116 -3.99 -0.96 -15.26
C GLY A 116 -4.47 -0.12 -16.45
N SER A 117 -4.27 1.19 -16.45
CA SER A 117 -4.62 2.09 -17.55
C SER A 117 -3.65 3.27 -17.64
N SER A 118 -2.44 3.02 -18.16
CA SER A 118 -1.35 4.02 -18.23
C SER A 118 -1.82 5.38 -18.77
N GLY A 119 -1.58 6.44 -18.00
CA GLY A 119 -1.96 7.82 -18.34
C GLY A 119 -3.44 8.18 -18.09
N VAL A 120 -4.30 7.22 -17.77
CA VAL A 120 -5.72 7.45 -17.44
C VAL A 120 -5.92 7.26 -15.94
N PHE A 121 -6.05 8.37 -15.23
CA PHE A 121 -6.23 8.36 -13.78
C PHE A 121 -7.68 8.10 -13.39
N HIS A 122 -7.88 7.18 -12.47
CA HIS A 122 -9.15 6.89 -11.84
C HIS A 122 -9.03 7.00 -10.31
N THR A 123 -10.12 7.37 -9.66
CA THR A 123 -10.14 7.54 -8.21
C THR A 123 -10.04 6.19 -7.51
N LEU A 124 -9.06 6.08 -6.62
CA LEU A 124 -8.98 5.04 -5.61
C LEU A 124 -9.90 5.43 -4.47
N SER A 125 -11.10 4.83 -4.44
CA SER A 125 -11.88 4.86 -3.20
C SER A 125 -11.09 4.08 -2.15
N PRO A 126 -10.80 4.65 -0.97
CA PRO A 126 -10.30 3.88 0.16
C PRO A 126 -11.27 2.74 0.49
#